data_AF-A0A367M0U6-F1
#
_entry.id   AF-A0A367M0U6-F1
#
_cell.length_a   1.000
_cell.length_b   1.000
_cell.length_c   1.000
_cell.angle_alpha   90.00
_cell.angle_beta   90.00
_cell.angle_gamma   90.00
#
_symmetry.space_group_name_H-M   'P 1'
#
loop_
_entity.id
_entity.type
_entity.pdbx_description
1 polymer ?
#
loop_
_entity_poly.entity_id
_entity_poly.type
_entity_poly.pdbx_seq_one_letter_code
_entity_poly.pdbx_strand_id
1 'polypeptide(L)'
;LTLAQGANGAKQWPLALAQKVNQDSTLVNIGVLDAYGAVSPVASSQDNQVYVRQAGYRFQVDIELPVEGGGEQPGGDGKVDFDYPQGLQQYDAGTVVRGADGKRYQCKPYPNSGWCKGWDLYYAPGKGMAWQDAWTLL
;
A
#
# COMPACT_ATOMS: atom_id res chain seq x y z
N LEU A 1 -9.00 4.23 -12.65
CA LEU A 1 -10.18 3.35 -12.40
C LEU A 1 -10.50 3.45 -10.93
N THR A 2 -11.75 3.73 -10.56
CA THR A 2 -12.20 3.67 -9.16
C THR A 2 -13.03 2.42 -8.99
N LEU A 3 -12.69 1.58 -8.01
CA LEU A 3 -13.40 0.33 -7.73
C LEU A 3 -14.57 0.60 -6.77
N ALA A 4 -15.73 0.01 -7.05
CA ALA A 4 -16.86 0.04 -6.12
C ALA A 4 -16.58 -0.79 -4.87
N GLN A 5 -17.27 -0.48 -3.76
CA GLN A 5 -17.17 -1.24 -2.52
C GLN A 5 -17.52 -2.73 -2.76
N GLY A 6 -16.65 -3.64 -2.35
CA GLY A 6 -16.77 -5.09 -2.62
C GLY A 6 -16.08 -5.59 -3.90
N ALA A 7 -15.62 -4.70 -4.78
CA ALA A 7 -14.82 -5.04 -5.95
C ALA A 7 -13.30 -4.99 -5.70
N ASN A 8 -12.88 -4.64 -4.48
CA ASN A 8 -11.49 -4.63 -4.02
C ASN A 8 -10.96 -6.02 -3.61
N GLY A 9 -11.79 -7.06 -3.69
CA GLY A 9 -11.36 -8.43 -3.38
C GLY A 9 -10.26 -8.92 -4.32
N ALA A 10 -9.39 -9.81 -3.81
CA ALA A 10 -8.18 -10.26 -4.50
C ALA A 10 -8.42 -10.88 -5.88
N LYS A 11 -9.64 -11.34 -6.20
CA LYS A 11 -10.02 -11.89 -7.52
C LYS A 11 -10.79 -10.89 -8.39
N GLN A 12 -11.44 -9.91 -7.75
CA GLN A 12 -12.34 -8.97 -8.37
C GLN A 12 -11.61 -7.73 -8.87
N TRP A 13 -10.67 -7.20 -8.09
CA TRP A 13 -9.91 -6.03 -8.49
C TRP A 13 -9.02 -6.27 -9.73
N PRO A 14 -8.32 -7.42 -9.88
CA PRO A 14 -7.51 -7.67 -11.06
C PRO A 14 -8.37 -7.82 -12.31
N LEU A 15 -9.54 -8.46 -12.18
CA LEU A 15 -10.51 -8.57 -13.26
C LEU A 15 -11.00 -7.20 -13.72
N ALA A 16 -11.41 -6.35 -12.78
CA ALA A 16 -11.93 -5.02 -13.10
C ALA A 16 -10.85 -4.13 -13.75
N LEU A 17 -9.62 -4.18 -13.24
CA LEU A 17 -8.47 -3.49 -13.85
C LEU A 17 -8.23 -3.99 -15.27
N ALA A 18 -8.17 -5.31 -15.47
CA ALA A 18 -7.90 -5.92 -16.76
C ALA A 18 -8.97 -5.57 -17.80
N GLN A 19 -10.24 -5.61 -17.42
CA GLN A 19 -11.34 -5.17 -18.28
C GLN A 19 -11.21 -3.71 -18.68
N LYS A 20 -10.90 -2.83 -17.73
CA LYS A 20 -10.76 -1.40 -18.02
C LYS A 20 -9.57 -1.10 -18.93
N VAL A 21 -8.41 -1.71 -18.67
CA VAL A 21 -7.23 -1.57 -19.53
C VAL A 21 -7.50 -2.11 -20.92
N ASN A 22 -8.14 -3.27 -21.07
CA ASN A 22 -8.45 -3.85 -22.38
C ASN A 22 -9.46 -3.04 -23.20
N GLN A 23 -10.32 -2.25 -22.53
CA GLN A 23 -11.27 -1.35 -23.20
C GLN A 23 -10.62 -0.05 -23.65
N ASP A 24 -9.73 0.52 -22.82
CA ASP A 24 -9.20 1.86 -23.04
C ASP A 24 -7.85 1.87 -23.76
N SER A 25 -7.05 0.80 -23.64
CA SER A 25 -5.69 0.73 -24.17
C SER A 25 -5.62 0.02 -25.51
N THR A 26 -4.85 0.59 -26.44
CA THR A 26 -4.46 -0.05 -27.70
C THR A 26 -3.07 -0.67 -27.64
N LEU A 27 -2.31 -0.44 -26.56
CA LEU A 27 -0.89 -0.84 -26.43
C LEU A 27 -0.71 -2.14 -25.65
N VAL A 28 -1.56 -2.36 -24.65
CA VAL A 28 -1.46 -3.49 -23.71
C VAL A 28 -2.79 -4.17 -23.53
N ASN A 29 -2.74 -5.47 -23.25
CA ASN A 29 -3.87 -6.23 -22.78
C ASN A 29 -3.52 -7.01 -21.52
N ILE A 30 -4.48 -7.17 -20.63
CA ILE A 30 -4.35 -7.89 -19.37
C ILE A 30 -5.32 -9.07 -19.36
N GLY A 31 -4.86 -10.25 -18.99
CA GLY A 31 -5.68 -11.45 -18.93
C GLY A 31 -4.87 -12.74 -18.92
N VAL A 32 -5.54 -13.87 -19.17
CA VAL A 32 -4.91 -15.15 -19.52
C VAL A 32 -4.85 -15.24 -21.05
N LEU A 33 -3.68 -15.58 -21.58
CA LEU A 33 -3.46 -15.82 -23.01
C LEU A 33 -3.89 -17.23 -23.38
N ASP A 34 -4.78 -17.37 -24.36
CA ASP A 34 -5.14 -18.67 -24.91
C ASP A 34 -4.21 -19.13 -26.04
N ALA A 35 -4.42 -20.36 -26.52
CA ALA A 35 -3.62 -20.94 -27.60
C ALA A 35 -3.76 -20.20 -28.95
N TYR A 36 -4.79 -19.38 -29.11
CA TYR A 36 -5.08 -18.60 -30.31
C TYR A 36 -4.57 -17.15 -30.21
N GLY A 37 -3.92 -16.80 -29.11
CA GLY A 37 -3.37 -15.47 -28.87
C GLY A 37 -4.37 -14.45 -28.34
N ALA A 38 -5.59 -14.88 -27.98
CA ALA A 38 -6.56 -14.00 -27.35
C ALA A 38 -6.25 -13.85 -25.85
N VAL A 39 -6.30 -12.62 -25.36
CA VAL A 39 -6.07 -12.29 -23.94
C VAL A 39 -7.42 -12.00 -23.29
N SER A 40 -7.87 -12.88 -22.39
CA SER A 40 -9.17 -12.76 -21.72
C SER A 40 -9.00 -12.51 -20.22
N PRO A 41 -9.58 -11.42 -19.66
CA PRO A 41 -9.60 -11.18 -18.22
C PRO A 41 -10.33 -12.29 -17.45
N VAL A 42 -9.76 -12.75 -16.33
CA VAL A 42 -10.38 -13.75 -15.45
C VAL A 42 -10.48 -13.28 -14.00
N ALA A 43 -11.46 -13.79 -13.24
CA ALA A 43 -11.63 -13.52 -11.81
C ALA A 43 -10.61 -14.32 -10.97
N SER A 44 -9.33 -13.97 -11.08
CA SER A 44 -8.23 -14.64 -10.39
C SER A 44 -7.29 -13.63 -9.74
N SER A 45 -6.71 -14.02 -8.61
CA SER A 45 -5.73 -13.23 -7.88
C SER A 45 -4.31 -13.34 -8.44
N GLN A 46 -4.06 -14.27 -9.38
CA GLN A 46 -2.70 -14.57 -9.86
C GLN A 46 -2.59 -14.86 -11.35
N ASP A 47 -3.69 -15.20 -12.04
CA ASP A 47 -3.58 -15.70 -13.42
C ASP A 47 -3.53 -14.60 -14.49
N ASN A 48 -3.96 -13.37 -14.16
CA ASN A 48 -3.93 -12.27 -15.11
C ASN A 48 -2.50 -11.73 -15.29
N GLN A 49 -2.01 -11.73 -16.53
CA GLN A 49 -0.71 -11.17 -16.91
C GLN A 49 -0.88 -9.98 -17.86
N VAL A 50 0.13 -9.10 -17.92
CA VAL A 50 0.17 -7.96 -18.85
C VAL A 50 0.94 -8.35 -20.11
N TYR A 51 0.30 -8.19 -21.27
CA TYR A 51 0.88 -8.44 -22.58
C TYR A 51 0.99 -7.13 -23.37
N VAL A 52 2.18 -6.85 -23.90
CA VAL A 52 2.46 -5.72 -24.79
C VAL A 52 2.36 -6.14 -26.25
N ARG A 53 1.71 -5.32 -27.08
CA ARG A 53 1.57 -5.59 -28.53
C ARG A 53 2.80 -5.22 -29.36
N GLN A 54 3.67 -4.38 -28.80
CA GLN A 54 4.89 -3.92 -29.44
C GLN A 54 6.04 -3.92 -28.42
N ALA A 55 7.24 -4.29 -28.86
CA ALA A 55 8.44 -4.24 -28.04
C ALA A 55 8.79 -2.79 -27.65
N GLY A 56 9.45 -2.61 -26.50
CA GLY A 56 9.96 -1.32 -26.04
C GLY A 56 9.09 -0.59 -25.01
N TYR A 57 7.96 -1.16 -24.60
CA TYR A 57 7.11 -0.62 -23.55
C TYR A 57 7.31 -1.36 -22.23
N ARG A 58 7.21 -0.61 -21.12
CA ARG A 58 7.12 -1.12 -19.75
C ARG A 58 5.82 -0.63 -19.13
N PHE A 59 5.27 -1.38 -18.18
CA PHE A 59 4.09 -0.97 -17.45
C PHE A 59 4.43 -0.76 -15.96
N GLN A 60 3.66 0.12 -15.33
CA GLN A 60 3.64 0.33 -13.89
C GLN A 60 2.16 0.39 -13.48
N VAL A 61 1.85 -0.14 -12.30
CA VAL A 61 0.50 -0.09 -11.73
C VAL A 61 0.58 0.74 -10.47
N ASP A 62 -0.03 1.91 -10.50
CA ASP A 62 -0.17 2.78 -9.34
C ASP A 62 -1.54 2.54 -8.69
N ILE A 63 -1.54 2.23 -7.40
CA ILE A 63 -2.75 1.96 -6.63
C ILE A 63 -2.93 3.09 -5.62
N GLU A 64 -4.02 3.83 -5.77
CA GLU A 64 -4.44 4.84 -4.79
C GLU A 64 -5.64 4.30 -4.02
N LEU A 65 -5.46 4.06 -2.73
CA LEU A 65 -6.54 3.66 -1.84
C LEU A 65 -7.28 4.91 -1.34
N PRO A 66 -8.63 4.91 -1.30
CA PRO A 66 -9.36 5.96 -0.59
C PRO A 66 -8.95 5.92 0.89
N VAL A 67 -8.71 7.09 1.48
CA VAL A 67 -8.34 7.25 2.88
C VAL A 67 -9.48 6.84 3.81
N GLU A 68 -9.58 5.53 4.07
CA GLU A 68 -10.23 4.97 5.25
C GLU A 68 -9.29 3.95 5.88
N GLY A 69 -9.19 4.01 7.21
CA GLY A 69 -8.01 3.62 7.97
C GLY A 69 -7.56 2.15 7.87
N GLY A 70 -6.23 1.98 7.91
CA GLY A 70 -5.55 0.78 8.43
C GLY A 70 -5.22 -0.28 7.39
N GLY A 71 -4.04 -0.17 6.78
CA GLY A 71 -3.54 -1.11 5.78
C GLY A 71 -2.62 -2.21 6.30
N GLU A 72 -2.26 -3.11 5.39
CA GLU A 72 -0.94 -3.72 5.31
C GLU A 72 -0.51 -3.66 3.83
N GLN A 73 0.57 -2.93 3.50
CA GLN A 73 1.32 -3.15 2.26
C GLN A 73 2.81 -2.89 2.52
N PRO A 74 3.72 -3.78 2.07
CA PRO A 74 5.15 -3.64 2.32
C PRO A 74 5.86 -2.80 1.25
N GLY A 75 6.70 -1.86 1.71
CA GLY A 75 7.88 -1.34 1.00
C GLY A 75 7.67 -0.08 0.12
N GLY A 76 8.27 1.04 0.57
CA GLY A 76 8.64 2.27 -0.19
C GLY A 76 7.48 3.00 -0.88
N ASP A 77 7.06 4.22 -0.52
CA ASP A 77 7.84 5.45 -0.57
C ASP A 77 7.24 6.54 0.34
N GLY A 78 8.09 7.21 1.13
CA GLY A 78 7.99 8.63 1.46
C GLY A 78 6.85 9.21 2.31
N LYS A 79 5.71 8.53 2.51
CA LYS A 79 4.58 9.13 3.23
C LYS A 79 4.63 8.85 4.73
N VAL A 80 4.53 9.92 5.51
CA VAL A 80 4.24 9.88 6.96
C VAL A 80 2.82 10.41 7.16
N ASP A 81 2.14 9.90 8.17
CA ASP A 81 0.85 10.39 8.62
C ASP A 81 1.03 11.71 9.40
N PHE A 82 2.12 11.80 10.18
CA PHE A 82 2.46 12.96 11.00
C PHE A 82 3.97 13.20 11.09
N ASP A 83 4.38 14.44 11.34
CA ASP A 83 5.71 14.71 11.90
C ASP A 83 5.60 14.62 13.44
N TYR A 84 6.38 13.76 14.09
CA TYR A 84 6.32 13.60 15.54
C TYR A 84 6.76 14.90 16.25
N PRO A 85 6.06 15.37 17.32
CA PRO A 85 4.93 14.75 18.04
C PRO A 85 3.54 15.30 17.63
N GLN A 86 3.36 15.78 16.41
CA GLN A 86 2.06 16.30 15.98
C GLN A 86 1.01 15.17 15.93
N GLY A 87 -0.19 15.43 16.44
CA GLY A 87 -1.30 14.48 16.33
C GLY A 87 -1.19 13.26 17.25
N LEU A 88 -0.42 13.29 18.34
CA LEU A 88 -0.21 12.16 19.28
C LEU A 88 -1.49 11.38 19.63
N GLN A 89 -2.62 12.07 19.85
CA GLN A 89 -3.89 11.43 20.21
C GLN A 89 -4.43 10.50 19.11
N GLN A 90 -4.03 10.74 17.86
CA GLN A 90 -4.44 10.01 16.65
C GLN A 90 -3.51 8.84 16.31
N TYR A 91 -2.44 8.61 17.08
CA TYR A 91 -1.48 7.55 16.75
C TYR A 91 -2.02 6.17 17.11
N ASP A 92 -2.40 5.39 16.13
CA ASP A 92 -2.82 4.01 16.37
C ASP A 92 -1.82 3.03 15.78
N ALA A 93 -2.04 1.74 16.02
CA ALA A 93 -1.22 0.70 15.42
C ALA A 93 -1.10 0.92 13.91
N GLY A 94 0.14 0.94 13.40
CA GLY A 94 0.42 1.17 11.99
C GLY A 94 0.62 2.64 11.60
N THR A 95 0.34 3.63 12.45
CA THR A 95 0.63 5.04 12.18
C THR A 95 2.12 5.25 11.89
N VAL A 96 2.43 5.92 10.80
CA VAL A 96 3.82 6.21 10.39
C VAL A 96 4.14 7.67 10.67
N VAL A 97 5.18 7.95 11.45
CA VAL A 97 5.61 9.32 11.75
C VAL A 97 7.02 9.59 11.25
N ARG A 98 7.33 10.87 10.98
CA ARG A 98 8.71 11.32 10.82
C ARG A 98 9.30 11.65 12.20
N GLY A 99 10.41 10.99 12.53
CA GLY A 99 11.19 11.30 13.74
C GLY A 99 12.03 12.57 13.58
N ALA A 100 12.58 13.07 14.68
CA ALA A 100 13.44 14.26 14.69
C ALA A 100 14.75 14.06 13.90
N ASP A 101 15.16 12.81 13.66
CA ASP A 101 16.30 12.44 12.83
C ASP A 101 15.94 12.32 11.33
N GLY A 102 14.71 12.68 10.96
CA GLY A 102 14.20 12.62 9.59
C GLY A 102 13.80 11.22 9.12
N LYS A 103 13.97 10.18 9.94
CA LYS A 103 13.60 8.81 9.60
C LYS A 103 12.13 8.53 9.85
N ARG A 104 11.65 7.40 9.32
CA ARG A 104 10.24 6.98 9.40
C ARG A 104 10.08 5.90 10.45
N TYR A 105 9.05 6.03 11.27
CA TYR A 105 8.77 5.13 12.37
C TYR A 105 7.31 4.73 12.34
N GLN A 106 7.04 3.43 12.30
CA GLN A 106 5.69 2.90 12.35
C GLN A 106 5.35 2.47 13.78
N CYS A 107 4.20 2.95 14.28
CA CYS A 107 3.68 2.54 15.58
C CYS A 107 3.38 1.04 15.56
N LYS A 108 3.92 0.31 16.52
CA LYS A 108 3.78 -1.14 16.60
C LYS A 108 2.32 -1.54 16.87
N PRO A 109 1.91 -2.76 16.47
CA PRO A 109 0.60 -3.30 16.80
C PRO A 109 0.43 -3.52 18.31
N TYR A 110 -0.82 -3.77 18.72
CA TYR A 110 -1.14 -4.20 20.08
C TYR A 110 -0.26 -5.40 20.47
N PRO A 111 0.30 -5.44 21.70
CA PRO A 111 -0.02 -4.60 22.87
C PRO A 111 0.76 -3.29 22.97
N ASN A 112 1.71 -3.02 22.08
CA ASN A 112 2.68 -1.93 22.23
C ASN A 112 2.19 -0.59 21.66
N SER A 113 1.08 -0.59 20.90
CA SER A 113 0.52 0.60 20.25
C SER A 113 0.22 1.76 21.22
N GLY A 114 -0.05 1.46 22.50
CA GLY A 114 -0.27 2.48 23.52
C GLY A 114 0.96 3.35 23.81
N TRP A 115 2.16 2.85 23.53
CA TRP A 115 3.41 3.52 23.84
C TRP A 115 3.79 4.59 22.80
N CYS A 116 3.20 4.54 21.60
CA CYS A 116 3.39 5.57 20.58
C CYS A 116 2.86 6.94 21.04
N LYS A 117 1.87 6.94 21.94
CA LYS A 117 1.30 8.12 22.62
C LYS A 117 2.00 8.43 23.96
N GLY A 118 3.03 7.65 24.31
CA GLY A 118 3.70 7.70 25.59
C GLY A 118 4.64 8.90 25.72
N TRP A 119 5.33 8.97 26.86
CA TRP A 119 6.23 10.06 27.19
C TRP A 119 7.45 10.09 26.24
N ASP A 120 7.75 11.27 25.70
CA ASP A 120 8.87 11.51 24.76
C ASP A 120 10.21 10.96 25.25
N LEU A 121 10.50 11.09 26.56
CA LEU A 121 11.75 10.61 27.15
C LEU A 121 11.98 9.11 26.91
N TYR A 122 10.91 8.33 26.90
CA TYR A 122 10.95 6.89 26.73
C TYR A 122 10.64 6.47 25.30
N TYR A 123 9.62 7.07 24.68
CA TYR A 123 9.02 6.54 23.46
C TYR A 123 9.13 7.45 22.25
N ALA A 124 9.86 8.57 22.31
CA ALA A 124 10.07 9.38 21.11
C ALA A 124 10.80 8.56 20.03
N PRO A 125 10.31 8.51 18.78
CA PRO A 125 10.90 7.72 17.71
C PRO A 125 12.36 8.09 17.46
N GLY A 126 13.25 7.08 17.49
CA GLY A 126 14.69 7.25 17.25
C GLY A 126 15.49 7.90 18.39
N LYS A 127 14.84 8.36 19.47
CA LYS A 127 15.49 9.12 20.56
C LYS A 127 15.19 8.60 21.96
N GLY A 128 13.95 8.16 22.21
CA GLY A 128 13.51 7.73 23.54
C GLY A 128 14.24 6.48 24.02
N MET A 129 14.47 6.34 25.32
CA MET A 129 15.26 5.22 25.88
C MET A 129 14.69 3.83 25.53
N ALA A 130 13.38 3.76 25.29
CA ALA A 130 12.63 2.56 24.95
C ALA A 130 11.85 2.77 23.63
N TRP A 131 12.33 3.60 22.69
CA TRP A 131 11.58 3.89 21.47
C TRP A 131 11.29 2.63 20.66
N GLN A 132 12.19 1.65 20.70
CA GLN A 132 12.05 0.37 20.00
C GLN A 132 10.88 -0.46 20.49
N ASP A 133 10.40 -0.21 21.70
CA ASP A 133 9.23 -0.90 22.25
C ASP A 133 7.95 -0.41 21.57
N ALA A 134 7.88 0.88 21.21
CA ALA A 134 6.72 1.52 20.59
C ALA A 134 6.77 1.53 19.05
N TRP A 135 7.97 1.60 18.46
CA TRP A 135 8.13 1.88 17.02
C TRP A 135 8.97 0.84 16.30
N THR A 136 8.61 0.59 15.03
CA THR A 136 9.43 -0.09 14.04
C THR A 136 10.05 0.95 13.12
N LEU A 137 11.38 0.96 13.00
CA LEU A 137 12.09 1.79 12.03
C LEU A 137 11.83 1.23 10.62
N LEU A 138 11.40 2.09 9.69
CA LEU A 138 11.15 1.76 8.28
C LEU A 138 12.32 2.16 7.38
#